data_AF-A0A9W4SYQ5-F1
#
_entry.id   AF-A0A9W4SYQ5-F1
#
_cell.length_a   1.000
_cell.length_b   1.000
_cell.length_c   1.000
_cell.angle_alpha   90.00
_cell.angle_beta   90.00
_cell.angle_gamma   90.00
#
_symmetry.space_group_name_H-M   'P 1'
#
loop_
_entity.id
_entity.type
_entity.pdbx_description
1 polymer ?
#
loop_
_entity_poly.entity_id
_entity_poly.type
_entity_poly.pdbx_seq_one_letter_code
_entity_poly.pdbx_strand_id
1 'polypeptide(L)'
;MTQYMPTEILGKVVSEKIPDIQSIASDAEIGYILEVDLEVPMHLHDFFADYPLAPEKQIVSENWLSLYNERLIKYDNLAKNYGDYLKKLRAEKDLNNYIKTLAVKMFPKKEKYTKRLENYHKRYEDNDLYSSLEELYKLYYHIAKEENRERSDDEIEQMLKEMAI
;
A
#
# COMPACT_ATOMS: atom_id res chain seq x y z
N MET A 1 20.29 23.47 -14.32
CA MET A 1 21.44 22.77 -14.89
C MET A 1 21.46 23.04 -16.39
N THR A 2 22.44 23.77 -16.89
CA THR A 2 22.53 24.27 -18.28
C THR A 2 23.66 23.62 -19.08
N GLN A 3 24.22 22.50 -18.60
CA GLN A 3 25.31 21.82 -19.26
C GLN A 3 24.79 20.68 -20.15
N TYR A 4 25.28 20.63 -21.38
CA TYR A 4 24.94 19.59 -22.35
C TYR A 4 25.33 18.20 -21.82
N MET A 5 24.45 17.23 -22.04
CA MET A 5 24.70 15.83 -21.71
C MET A 5 25.35 15.12 -22.90
N PRO A 6 26.31 14.21 -22.67
CA PRO A 6 26.92 13.44 -23.75
C PRO A 6 25.86 12.56 -24.44
N THR A 7 25.88 12.55 -25.78
CA THR A 7 24.92 11.80 -26.60
C THR A 7 25.42 10.43 -27.02
N GLU A 8 26.75 10.22 -27.06
CA GLU A 8 27.37 9.00 -27.57
C GLU A 8 28.68 8.68 -26.81
N ILE A 9 29.05 7.39 -26.75
CA ILE A 9 30.31 6.91 -26.15
C ILE A 9 31.24 6.46 -27.30
N LEU A 10 32.35 7.18 -27.50
CA LEU A 10 33.27 6.96 -28.63
C LEU A 10 34.27 5.82 -28.42
N GLY A 11 34.53 5.40 -27.16
CA GLY A 11 35.42 4.29 -26.82
C GLY A 11 36.35 4.58 -25.63
N LYS A 12 37.15 3.58 -25.24
CA LYS A 12 38.12 3.69 -24.13
C LYS A 12 39.47 4.23 -24.64
N VAL A 13 39.99 5.27 -23.99
CA VAL A 13 41.31 5.85 -24.30
C VAL A 13 42.39 5.09 -23.52
N VAL A 14 43.50 4.75 -24.18
CA VAL A 14 44.67 4.10 -23.56
C VAL A 14 45.58 5.16 -22.93
N SER A 15 46.21 4.83 -21.80
CA SER A 15 46.91 5.77 -20.90
C SER A 15 47.99 6.65 -21.55
N GLU A 16 48.60 6.20 -22.64
CA GLU A 16 49.65 6.94 -23.35
C GLU A 16 49.13 8.17 -24.14
N LYS A 17 47.81 8.34 -24.26
CA LYS A 17 47.16 9.43 -25.01
C LYS A 17 46.17 10.24 -24.18
N ILE A 18 46.30 10.25 -22.86
CA ILE A 18 45.40 11.04 -22.00
C ILE A 18 45.70 12.53 -22.22
N PRO A 19 44.74 13.34 -22.71
CA PRO A 19 44.92 14.78 -22.81
C PRO A 19 44.97 15.40 -21.40
N ASP A 20 45.66 16.54 -21.27
CA ASP A 20 45.61 17.31 -20.02
C ASP A 20 44.18 17.83 -19.79
N ILE A 21 43.47 17.22 -18.84
CA ILE A 21 42.07 17.49 -18.55
C ILE A 21 41.84 18.96 -18.17
N GLN A 22 42.82 19.60 -17.51
CA GLN A 22 42.69 21.00 -17.10
C GLN A 22 42.76 21.98 -18.27
N SER A 23 43.24 21.52 -19.44
CA SER A 23 43.36 22.32 -20.66
C SER A 23 42.14 22.21 -21.58
N ILE A 24 41.18 21.31 -21.29
CA ILE A 24 40.00 21.08 -22.13
C ILE A 24 38.95 22.16 -21.86
N ALA A 25 38.43 22.78 -22.92
CA ALA A 25 37.35 23.77 -22.80
C ALA A 25 36.05 23.12 -22.31
N SER A 26 35.27 23.84 -21.52
CA SER A 26 34.02 23.33 -20.93
C SER A 26 32.91 23.05 -21.95
N ASP A 27 33.01 23.62 -23.15
CA ASP A 27 32.11 23.48 -24.29
C ASP A 27 32.71 22.63 -25.44
N ALA A 28 33.78 21.88 -25.16
CA ALA A 28 34.39 20.98 -26.14
C ALA A 28 33.38 19.94 -26.64
N GLU A 29 33.45 19.63 -27.94
CA GLU A 29 32.59 18.64 -28.60
C GLU A 29 32.78 17.22 -28.05
N ILE A 30 33.99 16.92 -27.57
CA ILE A 30 34.36 15.62 -26.98
C ILE A 30 34.76 15.83 -25.53
N GLY A 31 34.00 15.22 -24.62
CA GLY A 31 34.33 15.11 -23.19
C GLY A 31 34.98 13.77 -22.84
N TYR A 32 35.57 13.69 -21.65
CA TYR A 32 36.22 12.49 -21.14
C TYR A 32 35.60 12.10 -19.79
N ILE A 33 35.37 10.80 -19.60
CA ILE A 33 34.99 10.23 -18.30
C ILE A 33 36.20 9.48 -17.76
N LEU A 34 36.57 9.78 -16.52
CA LEU A 34 37.73 9.19 -15.88
C LEU A 34 37.27 8.10 -14.91
N GLU A 35 37.75 6.88 -15.14
CA GLU A 35 37.72 5.80 -14.16
C GLU A 35 38.97 5.96 -13.29
N VAL A 36 38.81 6.50 -12.08
CA VAL A 36 39.90 6.66 -11.11
C VAL A 36 39.59 5.88 -9.84
N ASP A 37 40.61 5.24 -9.28
CA ASP A 37 40.55 4.74 -7.92
C ASP A 37 40.74 5.94 -6.97
N LEU A 38 39.74 6.19 -6.12
CA LEU A 38 39.78 7.30 -5.17
C LEU A 38 40.31 6.81 -3.82
N GLU A 39 41.48 7.30 -3.42
CA GLU A 39 41.96 7.16 -2.04
C GLU A 39 41.63 8.43 -1.26
N VAL A 40 40.80 8.31 -0.22
CA VAL A 40 40.43 9.45 0.62
C VAL A 40 41.46 9.62 1.73
N PRO A 41 42.16 10.77 1.82
CA PRO A 41 43.12 11.03 2.87
C PRO A 41 42.50 10.94 4.28
N MET A 42 43.24 10.34 5.21
CA MET A 42 42.76 10.07 6.58
C MET A 42 42.25 11.31 7.32
N HIS A 43 42.87 12.47 7.10
CA HIS A 43 42.47 13.74 7.73
C HIS A 43 41.11 14.28 7.26
N LEU A 44 40.53 13.72 6.19
CA LEU A 44 39.20 14.08 5.71
C LEU A 44 38.11 13.10 6.18
N HIS A 45 38.47 11.97 6.81
CA HIS A 45 37.50 10.96 7.23
C HIS A 45 36.48 11.52 8.23
N ASP A 46 36.93 12.37 9.16
CA ASP A 46 36.05 13.03 10.14
C ASP A 46 35.06 14.00 9.47
N PHE A 47 35.42 14.63 8.35
CA PHE A 47 34.55 15.53 7.59
C PHE A 47 33.45 14.80 6.82
N PHE A 48 33.67 13.53 6.48
CA PHE A 48 32.69 12.69 5.81
C PHE A 48 31.84 11.86 6.79
N ALA A 49 32.00 12.04 8.10
CA ALA A 49 31.22 11.30 9.08
C ALA A 49 29.71 11.64 9.03
N ASP A 50 29.36 12.87 8.63
CA ASP A 50 27.97 13.35 8.64
C ASP A 50 27.10 12.78 7.51
N TYR A 51 27.70 12.27 6.43
CA TYR A 51 26.97 11.71 5.29
C TYR A 51 27.71 10.51 4.69
N PRO A 52 27.01 9.39 4.38
CA PRO A 52 27.66 8.24 3.78
C PRO A 52 28.24 8.62 2.41
N LEU A 53 29.48 8.20 2.16
CA LEU A 53 30.24 8.48 0.93
C LEU A 53 29.50 8.07 -0.36
N ALA A 54 28.59 7.11 -0.25
CA ALA A 54 27.65 6.72 -1.28
C ALA A 54 26.27 6.44 -0.65
N PRO A 55 25.15 6.71 -1.35
CA PRO A 55 23.83 6.36 -0.85
C PRO A 55 23.71 4.85 -0.68
N GLU A 56 23.40 4.39 0.52
CA GLU A 56 23.13 2.98 0.77
C GLU A 56 21.69 2.64 0.35
N LYS A 57 21.51 1.54 -0.40
CA LYS A 57 20.17 1.04 -0.71
C LYS A 57 19.62 0.27 0.49
N GLN A 58 19.00 0.99 1.42
CA GLN A 58 18.40 0.40 2.62
C GLN A 58 16.87 0.23 2.49
N ILE A 59 16.35 -0.89 2.98
CA ILE A 59 14.91 -1.06 3.20
C ILE A 59 14.54 -0.35 4.51
N VAL A 60 13.58 0.57 4.44
CA VAL A 60 13.06 1.27 5.62
C VAL A 60 12.21 0.30 6.44
N SER A 61 12.54 0.11 7.71
CA SER A 61 11.76 -0.70 8.64
C SER A 61 10.50 0.03 9.12
N GLU A 62 9.44 -0.72 9.47
CA GLU A 62 8.14 -0.11 9.83
C GLU A 62 8.23 0.86 11.02
N ASN A 63 9.12 0.59 11.99
CA ASN A 63 9.36 1.45 13.15
C ASN A 63 10.06 2.77 12.81
N TRP A 64 10.52 2.97 11.57
CA TRP A 64 11.12 4.22 11.09
C TRP A 64 10.12 5.05 10.29
N LEU A 65 8.90 4.54 10.10
CA LEU A 65 7.86 5.26 9.40
C LEU A 65 7.37 6.42 10.26
N SER A 66 7.18 7.57 9.62
CA SER A 66 6.43 8.65 10.23
C SER A 66 4.97 8.22 10.47
N LEU A 67 4.30 8.86 11.43
CA LEU A 67 2.87 8.64 11.66
C LEU A 67 2.02 8.81 10.39
N TYR A 68 2.43 9.70 9.48
CA TYR A 68 1.80 9.87 8.17
C TYR A 68 1.93 8.61 7.29
N ASN A 69 3.14 8.06 7.17
CA ASN A 69 3.39 6.88 6.36
C ASN A 69 2.72 5.63 6.96
N GLU A 70 2.72 5.49 8.29
CA GLU A 70 1.98 4.41 8.96
C GLU A 70 0.48 4.45 8.65
N ARG A 71 -0.12 5.64 8.66
CA ARG A 71 -1.53 5.83 8.28
C ARG A 71 -1.75 5.44 6.82
N LEU A 72 -0.85 5.85 5.91
CA LEU A 72 -0.94 5.53 4.48
C LEU A 72 -0.96 4.02 4.23
N ILE A 73 -0.07 3.27 4.89
CA ILE A 73 0.00 1.79 4.76
C ILE A 73 -1.29 1.14 5.27
N LYS A 74 -1.88 1.65 6.36
CA LYS A 74 -3.16 1.14 6.88
C LYS A 74 -4.29 1.30 5.86
N TYR A 75 -4.34 2.42 5.14
CA TYR A 75 -5.33 2.64 4.08
C TYR A 75 -5.05 1.77 2.84
N ASP A 76 -3.79 1.63 2.43
CA ASP A 76 -3.42 0.78 1.29
C ASP A 76 -3.81 -0.70 1.53
N ASN A 77 -3.59 -1.19 2.74
CA ASN A 77 -4.04 -2.52 3.15
C ASN A 77 -5.57 -2.65 3.14
N LEU A 78 -6.30 -1.62 3.55
CA LEU A 78 -7.78 -1.62 3.48
C LEU A 78 -8.25 -1.66 2.02
N ALA A 79 -7.66 -0.85 1.15
CA ALA A 79 -7.99 -0.79 -0.27
C ALA A 79 -7.69 -2.12 -0.99
N LYS A 80 -6.54 -2.75 -0.70
CA LYS A 80 -6.19 -4.09 -1.20
C LYS A 80 -7.21 -5.14 -0.77
N ASN A 81 -7.55 -5.17 0.53
CA ASN A 81 -8.55 -6.10 1.07
C ASN A 81 -9.92 -5.90 0.41
N TYR A 82 -10.32 -4.64 0.15
CA TYR A 82 -11.55 -4.33 -0.55
C TYR A 82 -11.51 -4.78 -2.03
N GLY A 83 -10.39 -4.56 -2.71
CA GLY A 83 -10.18 -5.05 -4.08
C GLY A 83 -10.33 -6.58 -4.18
N ASP A 84 -9.79 -7.32 -3.23
CA ASP A 84 -9.93 -8.79 -3.19
C ASP A 84 -11.36 -9.23 -2.86
N TYR A 85 -12.07 -8.48 -2.00
CA TYR A 85 -13.49 -8.69 -1.76
C TYR A 85 -14.33 -8.51 -3.04
N LEU A 86 -14.08 -7.45 -3.81
CA LEU A 86 -14.77 -7.19 -5.09
C LEU A 86 -14.53 -8.30 -6.11
N LYS A 87 -13.31 -8.85 -6.20
CA LYS A 87 -13.02 -10.00 -7.07
C LYS A 87 -13.85 -11.23 -6.69
N LYS A 88 -14.00 -11.51 -5.38
CA LYS A 88 -14.85 -12.60 -4.89
C LYS A 88 -16.32 -12.36 -5.22
N LEU A 89 -16.82 -11.14 -5.03
CA LEU A 89 -18.19 -10.78 -5.39
C LEU A 89 -18.47 -11.00 -6.89
N ARG A 90 -17.50 -10.68 -7.77
CA ARG A 90 -17.63 -10.89 -9.22
C ARG A 90 -17.61 -12.36 -9.63
N ALA A 91 -16.94 -13.22 -8.86
CA ALA A 91 -16.82 -14.64 -9.15
C ALA A 91 -18.03 -15.46 -8.63
N GLU A 92 -18.84 -14.88 -7.75
CA GLU A 92 -19.96 -15.56 -7.12
C GLU A 92 -21.20 -15.62 -8.03
N LYS A 93 -21.88 -16.77 -8.05
CA LYS A 93 -23.09 -16.95 -8.86
C LYS A 93 -24.34 -16.36 -8.21
N ASP A 94 -24.41 -16.41 -6.89
CA ASP A 94 -25.49 -15.83 -6.09
C ASP A 94 -24.92 -14.85 -5.06
N LEU A 95 -24.92 -13.57 -5.45
CA LEU A 95 -24.39 -12.48 -4.66
C LEU A 95 -25.10 -12.31 -3.32
N ASN A 96 -26.43 -12.50 -3.32
CA ASN A 96 -27.25 -12.27 -2.13
C ASN A 96 -26.97 -13.35 -1.08
N ASN A 97 -26.89 -14.61 -1.49
CA ASN A 97 -26.53 -15.70 -0.59
C ASN A 97 -25.11 -15.53 -0.03
N TYR A 98 -24.16 -15.09 -0.86
CA TYR A 98 -22.80 -14.82 -0.37
C TYR A 98 -22.76 -13.68 0.66
N ILE A 99 -23.47 -12.58 0.44
CA ILE A 99 -23.55 -11.47 1.41
C ILE A 99 -24.18 -11.95 2.71
N LYS A 100 -25.28 -12.72 2.65
CA LYS A 100 -25.95 -13.28 3.83
C LYS A 100 -25.04 -14.23 4.62
N THR A 101 -24.42 -15.19 3.95
CA THR A 101 -23.51 -16.14 4.60
C THR A 101 -22.31 -15.44 5.21
N LEU A 102 -21.77 -14.42 4.55
CA LEU A 102 -20.70 -13.59 5.08
C LEU A 102 -21.17 -12.82 6.32
N ALA A 103 -22.36 -12.22 6.29
CA ALA A 103 -22.96 -11.51 7.42
C ALA A 103 -23.07 -12.39 8.67
N VAL A 104 -23.66 -13.59 8.50
CA VAL A 104 -23.84 -14.58 9.58
C VAL A 104 -22.49 -15.06 10.13
N LYS A 105 -21.51 -15.32 9.25
CA LYS A 105 -20.14 -15.69 9.68
C LYS A 105 -19.45 -14.58 10.46
N MET A 106 -19.65 -13.33 10.05
CA MET A 106 -18.99 -12.17 10.69
C MET A 106 -19.62 -11.82 12.03
N PHE A 107 -20.95 -11.89 12.12
CA PHE A 107 -21.72 -11.46 13.28
C PHE A 107 -22.72 -12.53 13.75
N PRO A 108 -22.25 -13.70 14.21
CA PRO A 108 -23.14 -14.75 14.72
C PRO A 108 -23.83 -14.34 16.03
N LYS A 109 -23.24 -13.40 16.78
CA LYS A 109 -23.75 -12.89 18.06
C LYS A 109 -23.48 -11.41 18.19
N LYS A 110 -24.28 -10.73 19.02
CA LYS A 110 -24.17 -9.29 19.29
C LYS A 110 -22.80 -8.90 19.85
N GLU A 111 -22.17 -9.73 20.69
CA GLU A 111 -20.86 -9.37 21.28
C GLU A 111 -19.75 -9.28 20.21
N LYS A 112 -19.84 -10.08 19.14
CA LYS A 112 -18.87 -10.02 18.02
C LYS A 112 -19.00 -8.71 17.25
N TYR A 113 -20.24 -8.23 17.08
CA TYR A 113 -20.53 -6.97 16.42
C TYR A 113 -20.00 -5.77 17.22
N THR A 114 -20.31 -5.69 18.52
CA THR A 114 -19.86 -4.58 19.36
C THR A 114 -18.34 -4.53 19.45
N LYS A 115 -17.69 -5.67 19.69
CA LYS A 115 -16.22 -5.75 19.74
C LYS A 115 -15.57 -5.34 18.42
N ARG A 116 -16.21 -5.62 17.28
CA ARG A 116 -15.69 -5.21 15.97
C ARG A 116 -15.77 -3.70 15.78
N LEU A 117 -16.90 -3.08 16.13
CA LEU A 117 -17.07 -1.64 16.05
C LEU A 117 -16.10 -0.88 16.96
N GLU A 118 -15.91 -1.31 18.21
CA GLU A 118 -14.94 -0.70 19.12
C GLU A 118 -13.51 -0.73 18.55
N ASN A 119 -13.12 -1.85 17.94
CA ASN A 119 -11.82 -1.97 17.28
C ASN A 119 -11.68 -1.02 16.09
N TYR A 120 -12.75 -0.81 15.33
CA TYR A 120 -12.72 0.12 14.19
C TYR A 120 -12.75 1.57 14.62
N HIS A 121 -13.53 1.92 15.66
CA HIS A 121 -13.54 3.25 16.26
C HIS A 121 -12.12 3.62 16.68
N LYS A 122 -11.45 2.77 17.46
CA LYS A 122 -10.07 3.02 17.90
C LYS A 122 -9.04 3.12 16.76
N ARG A 123 -9.30 2.45 15.63
CA ARG A 123 -8.36 2.44 14.48
C ARG A 123 -8.55 3.62 13.53
N TYR A 124 -9.75 4.16 13.46
CA TYR A 124 -10.15 5.16 12.46
C TYR A 124 -10.84 6.39 13.09
N GLU A 125 -10.62 6.63 14.38
CA GLU A 125 -11.21 7.73 15.16
C GLU A 125 -11.04 9.10 14.49
N ASP A 126 -9.88 9.32 13.85
CA ASP A 126 -9.51 10.58 13.20
C ASP A 126 -10.07 10.77 11.77
N ASN A 127 -10.90 9.85 11.25
CA ASN A 127 -11.31 9.86 9.83
C ASN A 127 -12.81 9.54 9.64
N ASP A 128 -13.46 10.28 8.74
CA ASP A 128 -14.82 10.08 8.21
C ASP A 128 -15.12 8.64 7.75
N LEU A 129 -14.08 7.84 7.48
CA LEU A 129 -14.15 6.43 7.18
C LEU A 129 -14.90 5.61 8.25
N TYR A 130 -14.76 5.95 9.54
CA TYR A 130 -15.43 5.22 10.60
C TYR A 130 -16.96 5.22 10.43
N SER A 131 -17.56 6.37 10.11
CA SER A 131 -19.01 6.49 9.91
C SER A 131 -19.51 5.60 8.78
N SER A 132 -18.79 5.56 7.65
CA SER A 132 -19.12 4.68 6.52
C SER A 132 -19.01 3.19 6.89
N LEU A 133 -17.97 2.82 7.66
CA LEU A 133 -17.80 1.44 8.14
C LEU A 133 -18.89 1.07 9.16
N GLU A 134 -19.29 2.00 10.01
CA GLU A 134 -20.32 1.80 11.01
C GLU A 134 -21.67 1.48 10.34
N GLU A 135 -22.07 2.25 9.32
CA GLU A 135 -23.29 2.01 8.54
C GLU A 135 -23.26 0.63 7.85
N LEU A 136 -22.13 0.30 7.21
CA LEU A 136 -21.95 -0.98 6.54
C LEU A 136 -22.10 -2.14 7.53
N TYR A 137 -21.42 -2.08 8.69
CA TYR A 137 -21.47 -3.16 9.67
C TYR A 137 -22.80 -3.24 10.41
N LYS A 138 -23.52 -2.12 10.58
CA LYS A 138 -24.93 -2.13 11.03
C LYS A 138 -25.79 -2.94 10.07
N LEU A 139 -25.67 -2.71 8.76
CA LEU A 139 -26.40 -3.48 7.75
C LEU A 139 -26.10 -4.98 7.82
N TYR A 140 -24.82 -5.36 7.86
CA TYR A 140 -24.42 -6.76 8.01
C TYR A 140 -24.99 -7.40 9.29
N TYR A 141 -24.98 -6.69 10.41
CA TYR A 141 -25.55 -7.19 11.65
C TYR A 141 -27.07 -7.41 11.55
N HIS A 142 -27.80 -6.50 10.90
CA HIS A 142 -29.22 -6.68 10.63
C HIS A 142 -29.52 -7.88 9.75
N ILE A 143 -28.76 -8.06 8.65
CA ILE A 143 -28.87 -9.24 7.77
C ILE A 143 -28.62 -10.52 8.57
N ALA A 144 -27.56 -10.56 9.37
CA ALA A 144 -27.24 -11.73 10.18
C ALA A 144 -28.34 -12.05 11.21
N LYS A 145 -28.94 -11.02 11.82
CA LYS A 145 -30.02 -11.19 12.78
C LYS A 145 -31.29 -11.73 12.11
N GLU A 146 -31.64 -11.22 10.93
CA GLU A 146 -32.81 -11.68 10.18
C GLU A 146 -32.64 -13.11 9.67
N GLU A 147 -31.43 -13.47 9.22
CA GLU A 147 -31.17 -14.82 8.72
C GLU A 147 -31.16 -15.87 9.85
N ASN A 148 -30.78 -15.49 11.08
CA ASN A 148 -30.79 -16.38 12.25
C ASN A 148 -32.10 -16.34 13.05
N ARG A 149 -33.09 -15.55 12.62
CA ARG A 149 -34.37 -15.44 13.31
C ARG A 149 -35.22 -16.70 13.08
N GLU A 150 -35.90 -17.16 14.12
CA GLU A 150 -36.96 -18.15 13.99
C GLU A 150 -38.16 -17.53 13.26
N ARG A 151 -38.60 -18.17 12.18
CA ARG A 151 -39.81 -17.77 11.43
C ARG A 151 -41.03 -18.42 12.07
N SER A 152 -42.15 -17.71 12.06
CA SER A 152 -43.41 -18.29 12.51
C SER A 152 -43.96 -19.27 11.46
N ASP A 153 -44.85 -20.17 11.90
CA ASP A 153 -45.50 -21.12 11.00
C ASP A 153 -46.27 -20.42 9.86
N ASP A 154 -46.92 -19.29 10.16
CA ASP A 154 -47.63 -18.46 9.16
C ASP A 154 -46.68 -17.90 8.08
N GLU A 155 -45.48 -17.46 8.48
CA GLU A 155 -44.45 -16.97 7.54
C GLU A 155 -43.91 -18.10 6.66
N ILE A 156 -43.72 -19.29 7.24
CA ILE A 156 -43.29 -20.48 6.49
C ILE A 156 -44.36 -20.88 5.46
N GLU A 157 -45.64 -20.87 5.86
CA GLU A 157 -46.74 -21.22 4.97
C GLU A 157 -46.87 -20.22 3.81
N GLN A 158 -46.70 -18.92 4.09
CA GLN A 158 -46.72 -17.87 3.07
C GLN A 158 -45.57 -18.04 2.05
N MET A 159 -44.36 -18.35 2.51
CA MET A 159 -43.22 -18.60 1.62
C MET A 159 -43.42 -19.84 0.74
N LEU A 160 -43.97 -20.92 1.30
CA LEU A 160 -44.28 -22.13 0.53
C LEU A 160 -45.33 -21.87 -0.55
N LYS A 161 -46.33 -21.01 -0.28
CA LYS A 161 -47.30 -20.56 -1.28
C LYS A 161 -46.65 -19.76 -2.41
N GLU A 162 -45.68 -18.89 -2.10
CA GLU A 162 -44.96 -18.11 -3.12
C GLU A 162 -44.03 -18.95 -3.99
N MET A 163 -43.47 -20.04 -3.45
CA MET A 163 -42.61 -20.98 -4.20
C MET A 163 -43.39 -21.96 -5.09
N ALA A 164 -44.70 -22.11 -4.87
CA ALA A 164 -45.55 -23.05 -5.60
C ALA A 164 -46.15 -22.47 -6.91
N ILE A 165 -45.72 -21.26 -7.30
CA ILE A 165 -46.09 -20.56 -8.54
C ILE A 165 -44.97 -20.70 -9.57
#